data_AF-A0A8H3R170-F1
#
_entry.id   AF-A0A8H3R170-F1
#
_cell.length_a   1.000
_cell.length_b   1.000
_cell.length_c   1.000
_cell.angle_alpha   90.00
_cell.angle_beta   90.00
_cell.angle_gamma   90.00
#
_symmetry.space_group_name_H-M   'P 1'
#
loop_
_entity.id
_entity.type
_entity.pdbx_description
1 polymer ?
#
loop_
_entity_poly.entity_id
_entity_poly.type
_entity_poly.pdbx_seq_one_letter_code
_entity_poly.pdbx_strand_id
1 'polypeptide(L)'
;MFHSDYKHIIDRLPESLVKRACERLLHHSKDPVPLEFISGKSERIESYLRHTLEVYENSLNKKKHKTMTQKKLLRPRSWPECNVFPTSPAIYVTDIGVQTNGIWPEALKHDYEEENNCRVMNELKVFRQHLLDYNKRTFEKFMQDIEREYRERISTNKKLRCENEDLKMQLQEAERKLASMKGPFGTKSDSIH
;
A
#
# COMPACT_ATOMS: atom_id res chain seq x y z
N MET A 1 22.36 26.04 -11.67
CA MET A 1 21.30 26.01 -12.71
C MET A 1 21.53 24.74 -13.53
N PHE A 2 20.49 24.01 -13.88
CA PHE A 2 20.62 22.76 -14.65
C PHE A 2 21.03 23.06 -16.11
N HIS A 3 21.73 22.11 -16.75
CA HIS A 3 22.08 22.19 -18.17
C HIS A 3 20.82 22.33 -19.05
N SER A 4 20.95 23.07 -20.17
CA SER A 4 19.85 23.37 -21.10
C SER A 4 19.21 22.13 -21.73
N ASP A 5 19.95 21.03 -21.85
CA ASP A 5 19.39 19.77 -22.38
C ASP A 5 18.26 19.22 -21.52
N TYR A 6 18.28 19.47 -20.21
CA TYR A 6 17.23 18.99 -19.31
C TYR A 6 15.98 19.88 -19.36
N LYS A 7 15.98 20.96 -20.15
CA LYS A 7 14.87 21.90 -20.26
C LYS A 7 13.54 21.20 -20.55
N HIS A 8 13.56 20.17 -21.41
CA HIS A 8 12.37 19.38 -21.74
C HIS A 8 11.75 18.63 -20.53
N ILE A 9 12.53 18.37 -19.47
CA ILE A 9 12.08 17.76 -18.21
C ILE A 9 11.72 18.85 -17.20
N ILE A 10 12.56 19.88 -17.09
CA ILE A 10 12.42 20.96 -16.12
C ILE A 10 11.16 21.78 -16.38
N ASP A 11 10.85 22.08 -17.65
CA ASP A 11 9.66 22.86 -18.03
C ASP A 11 8.35 22.14 -17.66
N ARG A 12 8.40 20.83 -17.38
CA ARG A 12 7.24 20.02 -16.93
C ARG A 12 7.12 19.90 -15.42
N LEU A 13 8.14 20.33 -14.67
CA LEU A 13 8.16 20.28 -13.21
C LEU A 13 7.78 21.64 -12.60
N PRO A 14 7.04 21.66 -11.48
CA PRO A 14 6.87 22.88 -10.69
C PRO A 14 8.21 23.44 -10.21
N GLU A 15 8.34 24.77 -10.20
CA GLU A 15 9.56 25.45 -9.80
C GLU A 15 10.06 25.04 -8.40
N SER A 16 9.14 24.79 -7.47
CA SER A 16 9.46 24.30 -6.12
C SER A 16 10.14 22.93 -6.12
N LEU A 17 9.76 22.03 -7.04
CA LEU A 17 10.39 20.73 -7.18
C LEU A 17 11.74 20.82 -7.88
N VAL A 18 11.90 21.74 -8.84
CA VAL A 18 13.18 22.02 -9.48
C VAL A 18 14.19 22.55 -8.47
N LYS A 19 13.79 23.52 -7.62
CA LYS A 19 14.62 24.05 -6.53
C LYS A 19 15.04 22.95 -5.56
N ARG A 20 14.09 22.13 -5.12
CA ARG A 20 14.36 20.99 -4.22
C ARG A 20 15.28 19.93 -4.85
N ALA A 21 15.15 19.67 -6.15
CA ALA A 21 16.00 18.74 -6.88
C ALA A 21 17.45 19.25 -6.94
N CYS A 22 17.65 20.55 -7.21
CA CYS A 22 18.97 21.20 -7.15
C CYS A 22 19.61 21.02 -5.76
N GLU A 23 18.89 21.42 -4.70
CA GLU A 23 19.39 21.33 -3.32
C GLU A 23 19.78 19.91 -2.93
N ARG A 24 18.97 18.93 -3.35
CA ARG A 24 19.26 17.51 -3.06
C ARG A 24 20.51 17.01 -3.76
N LEU A 25 20.70 17.35 -5.02
CA LEU A 25 21.89 16.96 -5.77
C LEU A 25 23.15 17.65 -5.23
N LEU A 26 23.02 18.88 -4.73
CA LEU A 26 24.14 19.67 -4.21
C LEU A 26 24.56 19.28 -2.78
N HIS A 27 23.59 18.96 -1.91
CA HIS A 27 23.85 18.93 -0.47
C HIS A 27 23.35 17.69 0.27
N HIS A 28 22.40 16.94 -0.31
CA HIS A 28 21.68 15.89 0.44
C HIS A 28 21.74 14.50 -0.19
N SER A 29 22.35 14.33 -1.36
CA SER A 29 22.61 13.00 -1.92
C SER A 29 23.79 12.35 -1.20
N LYS A 30 23.78 11.01 -1.14
CA LYS A 30 24.91 10.23 -0.60
C LYS A 30 26.24 10.55 -1.31
N ASP A 31 26.16 10.89 -2.59
CA ASP A 31 27.26 11.50 -3.35
C ASP A 31 26.78 12.85 -3.89
N PRO A 32 27.13 13.97 -3.22
CA PRO A 32 26.85 15.31 -3.71
C PRO A 32 27.51 15.55 -5.06
N VAL A 33 26.77 16.16 -5.98
CA VAL A 33 27.26 16.54 -7.31
C VAL A 33 27.72 17.99 -7.24
N PRO A 34 28.99 18.30 -7.54
CA PRO A 34 29.45 19.69 -7.58
C PRO A 34 28.66 20.50 -8.60
N LEU A 35 28.50 21.80 -8.35
CA LEU A 35 27.67 22.69 -9.16
C LEU A 35 28.05 22.66 -10.66
N GLU A 36 29.34 22.56 -10.96
CA GLU A 36 29.91 22.48 -12.32
C GLU A 36 29.38 21.27 -13.11
N PHE A 37 29.16 20.15 -12.43
CA PHE A 37 28.61 18.92 -13.02
C PHE A 37 27.09 18.97 -13.19
N ILE A 38 26.39 19.79 -12.39
CA ILE A 38 24.95 20.02 -12.55
C ILE A 38 24.64 20.86 -13.79
N SER A 39 25.53 21.80 -14.11
CA SER A 39 25.52 22.50 -15.39
C SER A 39 26.04 21.66 -16.55
N GLY A 40 26.58 20.47 -16.32
CA GLY A 40 27.06 19.56 -17.36
C GLY A 40 26.03 18.51 -17.79
N LYS A 41 26.30 17.86 -18.94
CA LYS A 41 25.56 16.67 -19.36
C LYS A 41 25.99 15.47 -18.51
N SER A 42 25.03 14.84 -17.84
CA SER A 42 25.23 13.72 -16.94
C SER A 42 23.98 12.85 -16.97
N GLU A 43 24.15 11.61 -17.43
CA GLU A 43 23.09 10.61 -17.49
C GLU A 43 22.48 10.33 -16.09
N ARG A 44 23.30 10.43 -15.03
CA ARG A 44 22.85 10.29 -13.64
C ARG A 44 21.87 11.41 -13.26
N ILE A 45 22.17 12.65 -13.64
CA ILE A 45 21.33 13.81 -13.35
C ILE A 45 20.05 13.74 -14.18
N GLU A 46 20.16 13.37 -15.45
CA GLU A 46 19.00 13.18 -16.32
C GLU A 46 18.06 12.11 -15.76
N SER A 47 18.58 10.94 -15.40
CA SER A 47 17.81 9.83 -14.82
C SER A 47 17.10 10.25 -13.53
N TYR A 48 17.78 11.01 -12.67
CA TYR A 48 17.20 11.55 -11.44
C TYR A 48 16.04 12.52 -11.72
N LEU A 49 16.20 13.42 -12.70
CA LEU A 49 15.17 14.37 -13.09
C LEU A 49 13.97 13.66 -13.74
N ARG A 50 14.20 12.65 -14.59
CA ARG A 50 13.15 11.80 -15.18
C ARG A 50 12.34 11.09 -14.10
N HIS A 51 13.01 10.49 -13.12
CA HIS A 51 12.33 9.86 -11.99
C HIS A 51 11.52 10.86 -11.17
N THR A 52 12.06 12.07 -10.94
CA THR A 52 11.34 13.14 -10.23
C THR A 52 10.08 13.58 -10.97
N LEU A 53 10.15 13.69 -12.30
CA LEU A 53 9.00 13.99 -13.16
C LEU A 53 7.95 12.87 -13.11
N GLU A 54 8.38 11.62 -13.23
CA GLU A 54 7.49 10.45 -13.15
C GLU A 54 6.73 10.41 -11.83
N VAL A 55 7.41 10.61 -10.70
CA VAL A 55 6.79 10.65 -9.36
C VAL A 55 5.77 11.79 -9.26
N TYR A 56 6.10 12.96 -9.81
CA TYR A 56 5.20 14.10 -9.83
C TYR A 56 3.94 13.82 -10.66
N GLU A 57 4.09 13.33 -11.89
CA GLU A 57 2.99 12.97 -12.79
C GLU A 57 2.11 11.88 -12.19
N ASN A 58 2.71 10.85 -11.58
CA ASN A 58 1.98 9.80 -10.87
C ASN A 58 1.18 10.35 -9.68
N SER A 59 1.73 11.32 -8.95
CA SER A 59 1.01 11.98 -7.86
C SER A 59 -0.20 12.80 -8.35
N LEU A 60 -0.06 13.45 -9.51
CA LEU A 60 -1.16 14.17 -10.16
C LEU A 60 -2.23 13.21 -10.68
N ASN A 61 -1.84 12.10 -11.30
CA ASN A 61 -2.75 11.07 -11.79
C ASN A 61 -3.51 10.41 -10.63
N LYS A 62 -2.83 10.10 -9.52
CA LYS A 62 -3.50 9.61 -8.29
C LYS A 62 -4.49 10.63 -7.74
N LYS A 63 -4.15 11.93 -7.75
CA LYS A 63 -5.09 13.01 -7.37
C LYS A 63 -6.28 13.07 -8.33
N LYS A 64 -6.08 12.97 -9.64
CA LYS A 64 -7.14 12.93 -10.67
C LYS A 64 -8.05 11.71 -10.53
N HIS A 65 -7.49 10.52 -10.27
CA HIS A 65 -8.29 9.33 -9.99
C HIS A 65 -9.06 9.48 -8.67
N LYS A 66 -8.48 10.09 -7.63
CA LYS A 66 -9.19 10.35 -6.38
C LYS A 66 -10.34 11.36 -6.56
N THR A 67 -10.15 12.41 -7.37
CA THR A 67 -11.20 13.37 -7.71
C THR A 67 -12.26 12.81 -8.65
N MET A 68 -11.89 11.96 -9.63
CA MET A 68 -12.86 11.20 -10.45
C MET A 68 -13.65 10.21 -9.60
N THR A 69 -13.03 9.54 -8.64
CA THR A 69 -13.71 8.66 -7.68
C THR A 69 -14.64 9.46 -6.77
N GLN A 70 -14.22 10.62 -6.27
CA GLN A 70 -15.09 11.52 -5.50
C GLN A 70 -16.23 12.11 -6.35
N LYS A 71 -15.98 12.52 -7.60
CA LYS A 71 -17.00 13.02 -8.54
C LYS A 71 -17.98 11.91 -8.98
N LYS A 72 -17.51 10.65 -9.06
CA LYS A 72 -18.38 9.46 -9.21
C LYS A 72 -19.11 9.09 -7.91
N LEU A 73 -18.62 9.49 -6.74
CA LEU A 73 -19.29 9.34 -5.44
C LEU A 73 -20.37 10.42 -5.21
N LEU A 74 -20.24 11.57 -5.88
CA LEU A 74 -21.27 12.62 -5.93
C LEU A 74 -22.49 12.21 -6.78
N ARG A 75 -22.35 11.20 -7.63
CA ARG A 75 -23.51 10.40 -8.04
C ARG A 75 -23.68 9.36 -6.93
N PRO A 76 -24.82 9.27 -6.24
CA PRO A 76 -25.04 8.21 -5.27
C PRO A 76 -24.85 6.89 -6.00
N ARG A 77 -23.70 6.24 -5.83
CA ARG A 77 -23.56 4.83 -6.12
C ARG A 77 -24.41 4.21 -5.03
N SER A 78 -25.63 3.82 -5.40
CA SER A 78 -26.51 3.03 -4.56
C SER A 78 -25.63 2.02 -3.83
N TRP A 79 -25.56 2.20 -2.51
CA TRP A 79 -24.93 1.24 -1.62
C TRP A 79 -25.56 -0.13 -1.91
N PRO A 80 -24.86 -1.26 -1.70
CA PRO A 80 -25.56 -2.53 -1.64
C PRO A 80 -26.72 -2.32 -0.68
N GLU A 81 -27.94 -2.54 -1.15
CA GLU A 81 -29.16 -2.31 -0.38
C GLU A 81 -29.07 -3.16 0.89
N CYS A 82 -28.54 -2.57 1.96
CA CYS A 82 -28.80 -3.03 3.30
C CYS A 82 -30.30 -2.78 3.47
N ASN A 83 -31.10 -3.82 3.28
CA ASN A 83 -32.57 -3.82 3.39
C ASN A 83 -33.06 -3.62 4.83
N VAL A 84 -32.34 -2.83 5.64
CA VAL A 84 -32.69 -2.48 7.01
C VAL A 84 -32.22 -1.06 7.29
N PHE A 85 -32.64 -0.10 6.45
CA PHE A 85 -32.80 1.26 6.95
C PHE A 85 -34.13 1.29 7.71
N PRO A 86 -34.19 1.69 8.99
CA PRO A 86 -35.47 2.08 9.56
C PRO A 86 -35.95 3.27 8.73
N THR A 87 -37.16 3.17 8.18
CA THR A 87 -37.85 4.22 7.44
C THR A 87 -37.66 5.55 8.19
N SER A 88 -36.77 6.40 7.70
CA SER A 88 -36.65 7.75 8.24
C SER A 88 -37.96 8.47 7.93
N PRO A 89 -38.66 9.03 8.91
CA PRO A 89 -39.89 9.76 8.62
C PRO A 89 -39.50 10.99 7.80
N ALA A 90 -39.93 11.04 6.55
CA ALA A 90 -39.82 12.23 5.73
C ALA A 90 -40.67 13.32 6.38
N ILE A 91 -40.02 14.32 6.97
CA ILE A 91 -40.69 15.52 7.46
C ILE A 91 -41.00 16.36 6.23
N TYR A 92 -42.25 16.32 5.77
CA TYR A 92 -42.76 17.27 4.79
C TYR A 92 -42.84 18.64 5.48
N VAL A 93 -41.96 19.56 5.09
CA VAL A 93 -42.08 20.97 5.49
C VAL A 93 -43.21 21.56 4.66
N THR A 94 -44.41 21.58 5.24
CA THR A 94 -45.53 22.36 4.71
C THR A 94 -45.26 23.83 5.03
N ASP A 95 -45.14 24.67 4.00
CA ASP A 95 -45.01 26.12 4.14
C ASP A 95 -46.34 26.70 4.65
N ILE A 96 -46.49 26.77 5.98
CA ILE A 96 -47.64 27.41 6.61
C ILE A 96 -47.28 28.89 6.77
N GLY A 97 -47.59 29.68 5.75
CA GLY A 97 -47.52 31.13 5.80
C GLY A 97 -48.54 31.67 6.80
N VAL A 98 -48.20 31.73 8.09
CA VAL A 98 -48.99 32.39 9.13
C VAL A 98 -48.10 33.36 9.89
N GLN A 99 -48.48 34.63 9.79
CA GLN A 99 -47.97 35.75 10.56
C GLN A 99 -48.43 35.58 12.03
N THR A 100 -47.64 34.93 12.87
CA THR A 100 -47.92 34.79 14.31
C THR A 100 -47.20 35.87 15.12
N ASN A 101 -47.97 36.87 15.53
CA ASN A 101 -47.59 37.79 16.58
C ASN A 101 -47.43 37.03 17.92
N GLY A 102 -46.28 37.21 18.56
CA GLY A 102 -46.08 37.28 20.01
C GLY A 102 -46.52 36.10 20.87
N ILE A 103 -45.53 35.45 21.50
CA ILE A 103 -45.61 34.46 22.59
C ILE A 103 -45.66 33.01 22.09
N TRP A 104 -44.48 32.48 21.75
CA TRP A 104 -44.23 31.04 21.76
C TRP A 104 -44.20 30.55 23.22
N PRO A 105 -44.82 29.41 23.57
CA PRO A 105 -44.67 28.83 24.90
C PRO A 105 -43.19 28.53 25.16
N GLU A 106 -42.67 28.91 26.32
CA GLU A 106 -41.29 28.58 26.77
C GLU A 106 -41.02 27.05 26.73
N ALA A 107 -42.09 26.24 26.72
CA ALA A 107 -42.08 24.79 26.58
C ALA A 107 -41.77 24.27 25.14
N LEU A 108 -41.63 25.16 24.16
CA LEU A 108 -41.40 24.83 22.73
C LEU A 108 -40.02 25.28 22.21
N LYS A 109 -39.09 25.66 23.10
CA LYS A 109 -37.65 25.71 22.78
C LYS A 109 -37.13 24.28 22.65
N HIS A 110 -37.50 23.64 21.56
CA HIS A 110 -36.93 22.36 21.16
C HIS A 110 -35.46 22.59 20.84
N ASP A 111 -34.56 21.96 21.61
CA ASP A 111 -33.12 22.07 21.43
C ASP A 111 -32.71 21.20 20.24
N TYR A 112 -32.93 21.74 19.05
CA TYR A 112 -32.60 21.08 17.78
C TYR A 112 -31.11 20.70 17.71
N GLU A 113 -30.23 21.39 18.46
CA GLU A 113 -28.81 21.06 18.50
C GLU A 113 -28.58 19.75 19.27
N GLU A 114 -29.22 19.59 20.43
CA GLU A 114 -29.10 18.37 21.24
C GLU A 114 -29.68 17.14 20.52
N GLU A 115 -30.83 17.29 19.85
CA GLU A 115 -31.41 16.20 19.04
C GLU A 115 -30.48 15.80 17.89
N ASN A 116 -29.91 16.79 17.18
CA ASN A 116 -28.98 16.53 16.09
C ASN A 116 -27.71 15.83 16.60
N ASN A 117 -27.15 16.28 17.71
CA ASN A 117 -25.99 15.65 18.34
C ASN A 117 -26.27 14.19 18.72
N CYS A 118 -27.44 13.91 19.29
CA CYS A 118 -27.86 12.56 19.63
C CYS A 118 -28.00 11.66 18.40
N ARG A 119 -28.60 12.17 17.32
CA ARG A 119 -28.72 11.44 16.03
C ARG A 119 -27.34 11.14 15.45
N VAL A 120 -26.48 12.15 15.35
CA VAL A 120 -25.10 12.01 14.85
C VAL A 120 -24.31 10.99 15.68
N MET A 121 -24.42 11.04 17.01
CA MET A 121 -23.71 10.12 17.89
C MET A 121 -24.19 8.67 17.74
N ASN A 122 -25.48 8.45 17.54
CA ASN A 122 -26.04 7.12 17.32
C ASN A 122 -25.61 6.56 15.96
N GLU A 123 -25.68 7.34 14.90
CA GLU A 123 -25.18 6.93 13.57
C GLU A 123 -23.68 6.60 13.62
N LEU A 124 -22.89 7.41 14.32
CA LEU A 124 -21.46 7.17 14.47
C LEU A 124 -21.16 5.88 15.24
N LYS A 125 -21.97 5.54 16.26
CA LYS A 125 -21.87 4.25 16.96
C LYS A 125 -22.16 3.08 16.03
N VAL A 126 -23.24 3.14 15.26
CA VAL A 126 -23.62 2.11 14.28
C VAL A 126 -22.53 1.95 13.22
N PHE A 127 -22.04 3.05 12.66
CA PHE A 127 -20.97 3.04 11.67
C PHE A 127 -19.68 2.39 12.20
N ARG A 128 -19.27 2.73 13.43
CA ARG A 128 -18.11 2.10 14.07
C ARG A 128 -18.29 0.59 14.22
N GLN A 129 -19.47 0.14 14.63
CA GLN A 129 -19.74 -1.29 14.78
C GLN A 129 -19.64 -2.01 13.44
N HIS A 130 -20.24 -1.47 12.37
CA HIS A 130 -20.13 -2.05 11.04
C HIS A 130 -18.69 -2.11 10.54
N LEU A 131 -17.90 -1.07 10.79
CA LEU A 131 -16.49 -1.07 10.40
C LEU A 131 -15.70 -2.16 11.13
N LEU A 132 -15.96 -2.34 12.44
CA LEU A 132 -15.36 -3.41 13.23
C LEU A 132 -15.77 -4.79 12.73
N ASP A 133 -17.06 -5.00 12.46
CA ASP A 133 -17.57 -6.28 11.97
C ASP A 133 -17.02 -6.63 10.59
N TYR A 134 -16.95 -5.63 9.69
CA TYR A 134 -16.35 -5.79 8.37
C TYR A 134 -14.87 -6.14 8.47
N ASN A 135 -14.12 -5.39 9.28
CA ASN A 135 -12.69 -5.63 9.47
C ASN A 135 -12.45 -7.00 10.08
N LYS A 136 -13.25 -7.40 11.07
CA LYS A 136 -13.20 -8.74 11.66
C LYS A 136 -13.43 -9.80 10.58
N ARG A 137 -14.56 -9.75 9.86
CA ARG A 137 -14.88 -10.75 8.82
C ARG A 137 -13.83 -10.86 7.71
N THR A 138 -13.20 -9.74 7.34
CA THR A 138 -12.29 -9.67 6.20
C THR A 138 -10.85 -9.92 6.62
N PHE A 139 -10.33 -9.12 7.55
CA PHE A 139 -8.94 -9.20 7.98
C PHE A 139 -8.67 -10.41 8.86
N GLU A 140 -9.58 -10.82 9.75
CA GLU A 140 -9.33 -11.97 10.62
C GLU A 140 -9.14 -13.24 9.78
N LYS A 141 -10.02 -13.48 8.81
CA LYS A 141 -9.91 -14.61 7.89
C LYS A 141 -8.62 -14.56 7.08
N PHE A 142 -8.29 -13.40 6.52
CA PHE A 142 -7.04 -13.22 5.77
C PHE A 142 -5.79 -13.51 6.62
N MET A 143 -5.75 -13.04 7.86
CA MET A 143 -4.64 -13.30 8.78
C MET A 143 -4.54 -14.78 9.14
N GLN A 144 -5.67 -15.44 9.39
CA GLN A 144 -5.71 -16.88 9.67
C GLN A 144 -5.23 -17.71 8.46
N ASP A 145 -5.62 -17.32 7.25
CA ASP A 145 -5.22 -18.02 6.03
C ASP A 145 -3.70 -17.92 5.81
N ILE A 146 -3.11 -16.72 5.98
CA ILE A 146 -1.65 -16.52 5.94
C ILE A 146 -0.94 -17.37 6.99
N GLU A 147 -1.45 -17.34 8.23
CA GLU A 147 -0.83 -18.07 9.33
C GLU A 147 -0.83 -19.58 9.07
N ARG A 148 -1.95 -20.12 8.57
CA ARG A 148 -2.08 -21.53 8.21
C ARG A 148 -1.07 -21.91 7.13
N GLU A 149 -1.00 -21.14 6.03
CA GLU A 149 -0.06 -21.40 4.94
C GLU A 149 1.40 -21.37 5.43
N TYR A 150 1.74 -20.42 6.29
CA TYR A 150 3.08 -20.33 6.88
C TYR A 150 3.43 -21.56 7.74
N ARG A 151 2.49 -22.03 8.56
CA ARG A 151 2.68 -23.23 9.39
C ARG A 151 2.84 -24.49 8.54
N GLU A 152 2.06 -24.63 7.47
CA GLU A 152 2.18 -25.75 6.52
C GLU A 152 3.55 -25.76 5.85
N ARG A 153 4.02 -24.60 5.36
CA ARG A 153 5.37 -24.46 4.76
C ARG A 153 6.47 -24.84 5.75
N ILE A 154 6.36 -24.44 7.02
CA ILE A 154 7.31 -24.84 8.07
C ILE A 154 7.32 -26.36 8.26
N SER A 155 6.14 -26.99 8.32
CA SER A 155 6.01 -28.44 8.50
C SER A 155 6.67 -29.20 7.35
N THR A 156 6.36 -28.81 6.11
CA THR A 156 6.96 -29.39 4.91
C THR A 156 8.48 -29.21 4.89
N ASN A 157 8.98 -28.02 5.22
CA ASN A 157 10.42 -27.77 5.29
C ASN A 157 11.12 -28.60 6.36
N LYS A 158 10.49 -28.84 7.51
CA LYS A 158 11.03 -29.74 8.54
C LYS A 158 11.15 -31.17 8.01
N LYS A 159 10.13 -31.67 7.30
CA LYS A 159 10.15 -33.00 6.69
C LYS A 159 11.25 -33.13 5.64
N LEU A 160 11.34 -32.18 4.72
CA LEU A 160 12.39 -32.15 3.68
C LEU A 160 13.79 -32.10 4.29
N ARG A 161 13.98 -31.40 5.41
CA ARG A 161 15.28 -31.37 6.10
C ARG A 161 15.67 -32.75 6.63
N CYS A 162 14.74 -33.48 7.25
CA CYS A 162 15.00 -34.84 7.71
C CYS A 162 15.31 -35.79 6.54
N GLU A 163 14.57 -35.69 5.43
CA GLU A 163 14.85 -36.49 4.21
C GLU A 163 16.24 -36.16 3.62
N ASN A 164 16.61 -34.88 3.57
CA ASN A 164 17.94 -34.46 3.12
C ASN A 164 19.07 -34.98 4.02
N GLU A 165 18.84 -35.02 5.34
CA GLU A 165 19.79 -35.61 6.29
C GLU A 165 19.96 -37.12 6.05
N ASP A 166 18.87 -37.85 5.81
CA ASP A 166 18.91 -39.27 5.47
C ASP A 166 19.67 -39.54 4.17
N LEU A 167 19.35 -38.82 3.09
CA LEU A 167 20.05 -38.93 1.81
C LEU A 167 21.54 -38.61 1.94
N LYS A 168 21.90 -37.62 2.77
CA LYS A 168 23.29 -37.29 3.04
C LYS A 168 24.04 -38.44 3.72
N MET A 169 23.40 -39.14 4.66
CA MET A 169 23.99 -40.32 5.30
C MET A 169 24.21 -41.47 4.30
N GLN A 170 23.21 -41.75 3.46
CA GLN A 170 23.31 -42.79 2.42
C GLN A 170 24.44 -42.51 1.43
N LEU A 171 24.57 -41.25 1.00
CA LEU A 171 25.62 -40.83 0.08
C LEU A 171 27.01 -41.02 0.69
N GLN A 172 27.21 -40.63 1.96
CA GLN A 172 28.48 -40.85 2.66
C GLN A 172 28.82 -42.34 2.85
N GLU A 173 27.83 -43.20 3.02
CA GLU A 173 28.05 -44.65 3.05
C GLU A 173 28.47 -45.20 1.69
N ALA A 174 27.79 -44.78 0.62
CA ALA A 174 28.12 -45.16 -0.75
C ALA A 174 29.53 -44.70 -1.14
N GLU A 175 29.92 -43.47 -0.79
CA GLU A 175 31.26 -42.95 -0.99
C GLU A 175 32.32 -43.79 -0.26
N ARG A 176 32.08 -44.17 1.00
CA ARG A 176 32.99 -45.06 1.76
C ARG A 176 33.12 -46.44 1.11
N LYS A 177 32.03 -47.03 0.66
CA LYS A 177 32.05 -48.32 -0.06
C LYS A 177 32.83 -48.22 -1.36
N LEU A 178 32.60 -47.16 -2.15
CA LEU A 178 33.32 -46.93 -3.40
C LEU A 178 34.81 -46.73 -3.16
N ALA A 179 35.20 -45.95 -2.15
CA ALA A 179 36.60 -45.75 -1.78
C ALA A 179 37.29 -47.07 -1.37
N SER A 180 36.58 -47.95 -0.65
CA SER A 180 37.07 -49.29 -0.29
C SER A 180 37.24 -50.20 -1.52
N MET A 181 36.29 -50.17 -2.45
CA MET A 181 36.39 -50.92 -3.72
C MET A 181 37.52 -50.41 -4.62
N LYS A 182 37.87 -49.13 -4.52
CA LYS A 182 38.95 -48.48 -5.28
C LYS A 182 40.36 -48.76 -4.70
N GLY A 183 40.52 -49.84 -3.92
CA GLY A 183 41.79 -50.31 -3.35
C GLY A 183 42.91 -50.51 -4.39
N PRO A 184 44.13 -50.90 -3.96
CA PRO A 184 45.42 -50.61 -4.63
C PRO A 184 45.66 -51.27 -6.01
N PHE A 185 44.66 -51.89 -6.62
CA PHE A 185 44.77 -52.55 -7.92
C PHE A 185 44.76 -51.58 -9.12
N GLY A 186 44.69 -50.27 -8.89
CA GLY A 186 44.72 -49.24 -9.94
C GLY A 186 46.10 -48.84 -10.48
N THR A 187 47.21 -49.32 -9.88
CA THR A 187 48.57 -48.98 -10.33
C THR A 187 49.48 -50.21 -10.40
N LYS A 188 49.09 -51.23 -11.17
CA LYS A 188 50.03 -52.16 -11.78
C LYS A 188 49.68 -52.30 -13.26
N SER A 189 49.92 -51.24 -14.02
CA SER A 189 50.24 -51.41 -15.43
C SER A 189 51.67 -51.92 -15.47
N ASP A 190 51.79 -53.25 -15.52
CA ASP A 190 53.03 -53.96 -15.73
C ASP A 190 53.72 -53.41 -16.98
N SER A 191 54.85 -52.73 -16.78
CA SER A 191 55.79 -52.42 -17.86
C SER A 191 56.49 -53.73 -18.20
N ILE A 192 55.89 -54.52 -19.09
CA ILE A 192 56.52 -55.67 -19.72
C ILE A 192 57.43 -55.15 -20.82
N HIS A 193 58.73 -55.37 -20.62
CA HIS A 193 59.88 -55.44 -21.53
C HIS A 193 59.92 -54.58 -22.81
#